data_AF-A0A059Q083-F1
#
_entry.id   AF-A0A059Q083-F1
#
_cell.length_a   1.000
_cell.length_b   1.000
_cell.length_c   1.000
_cell.angle_alpha   90.00
_cell.angle_beta   90.00
_cell.angle_gamma   90.00
#
_symmetry.space_group_name_H-M   'P 1'
#
loop_
_entity.id
_entity.type
_entity.pdbx_description
1 polymer ?
#
loop_
_entity_poly.entity_id
_entity_poly.type
_entity_poly.pdbx_seq_one_letter_code
_entity_poly.pdbx_strand_id
1 'polypeptide(L)'
;MAMTAATATASILLFALFFAGAHAEPAEIPCALPACKTVGGGSQFFDVQFCLAALGSDGRSINHCMDYQAYSVIATDLLAANVTATAAKIDGLLRESASGGSRDDGGVDEATTRCLRSCQDLYGGTVRRQPDCVAAVRGVRKGEATRCLEEAAVAAKQCEDGFRSSKAASPVTAENQNAFMLAKLAVALLGEVYTNK
;
A
#
# COMPACT_ATOMS: atom_id res chain seq x y z
N MET A 1 38.35 -61.20 48.22
CA MET A 1 37.05 -61.91 48.09
C MET A 1 36.00 -60.90 47.67
N ALA A 2 35.25 -61.20 46.60
CA ALA A 2 34.06 -60.53 46.03
C ALA A 2 34.21 -59.05 45.58
N MET A 3 34.28 -58.74 44.28
CA MET A 3 33.17 -58.59 43.30
C MET A 3 32.15 -57.48 43.66
N THR A 4 32.14 -56.38 42.92
CA THR A 4 31.08 -56.05 41.92
C THR A 4 31.35 -54.72 41.23
N ALA A 5 31.04 -54.69 39.94
CA ALA A 5 31.25 -53.60 39.00
C ALA A 5 30.12 -52.56 39.05
N ALA A 6 30.44 -51.32 38.71
CA ALA A 6 29.45 -50.35 38.23
C ALA A 6 30.05 -49.59 37.04
N THR A 7 29.57 -49.95 35.85
CA THR A 7 29.80 -49.29 34.58
C THR A 7 28.97 -48.00 34.51
N ALA A 8 29.57 -46.88 34.09
CA ALA A 8 28.85 -45.69 33.68
C ALA A 8 29.47 -45.14 32.38
N THR A 9 28.93 -45.70 31.30
CA THR A 9 28.81 -45.22 29.92
C THR A 9 29.39 -43.83 29.59
N ALA A 10 30.36 -43.83 28.68
CA ALA A 10 30.83 -42.67 27.93
C ALA A 10 29.66 -42.07 27.09
N SER A 11 29.29 -40.83 27.38
CA SER A 11 28.33 -40.07 26.57
C SER A 11 29.06 -39.42 25.39
N ILE A 12 28.92 -40.01 24.21
CA ILE A 12 29.39 -39.45 22.93
C ILE A 12 28.41 -38.34 22.52
N LEU A 13 28.82 -37.09 22.64
CA LEU A 13 28.09 -35.94 22.09
C LEU A 13 28.30 -35.91 20.56
N LEU A 14 27.34 -36.46 19.82
CA LEU A 14 27.22 -36.27 18.37
C LEU A 14 26.65 -34.87 18.08
N PHE A 15 27.53 -33.93 17.73
CA PHE A 15 27.14 -32.62 17.23
C PHE A 15 26.69 -32.76 15.77
N ALA A 16 25.40 -32.97 15.53
CA ALA A 16 24.82 -32.92 14.19
C ALA A 16 24.72 -31.46 13.75
N LEU A 17 25.71 -30.97 13.01
CA LEU A 17 25.63 -29.72 12.26
C LEU A 17 24.63 -29.90 11.10
N PHE A 18 23.34 -29.65 11.37
CA PHE A 18 22.37 -29.38 10.32
C PHE A 18 22.68 -27.98 9.76
N PHE A 19 23.49 -27.92 8.71
CA PHE A 19 23.47 -26.78 7.80
C PHE A 19 22.12 -26.81 7.08
N ALA A 20 21.14 -26.08 7.62
CA ALA A 20 20.01 -25.63 6.83
C ALA A 20 20.58 -24.68 5.77
N GLY A 21 20.92 -25.24 4.60
CA GLY A 21 21.15 -24.45 3.41
C GLY A 21 19.88 -23.65 3.17
N ALA A 22 19.98 -22.32 3.25
CA ALA A 22 18.95 -21.46 2.70
C ALA A 22 18.90 -21.78 1.21
N HIS A 23 17.94 -22.58 0.80
CA HIS A 23 17.58 -22.73 -0.60
C HIS A 23 17.15 -21.33 -1.04
N ALA A 24 18.03 -20.65 -1.78
CA ALA A 24 17.60 -19.55 -2.63
C ALA A 24 16.73 -20.18 -3.70
N GLU A 25 15.42 -20.26 -3.42
CA GLU A 25 14.41 -20.55 -4.42
C GLU A 25 14.67 -19.63 -5.62
N PRO A 26 14.66 -20.14 -6.86
CA PRO A 26 14.74 -19.30 -8.04
C PRO A 26 13.71 -18.19 -7.89
N ALA A 27 14.11 -16.94 -8.10
CA ALA A 27 13.16 -15.83 -8.12
C ALA A 27 12.18 -16.09 -9.28
N GLU A 28 11.03 -16.68 -8.97
CA GLU A 28 9.97 -16.89 -9.95
C GLU A 28 9.59 -15.52 -10.48
N ILE A 29 9.63 -15.37 -11.81
CA ILE A 29 9.24 -14.12 -12.45
C ILE A 29 7.76 -13.92 -12.13
N PRO A 30 7.37 -12.82 -11.44
CA PRO A 30 5.98 -12.63 -11.08
C PRO A 30 5.12 -12.60 -12.33
N CYS A 31 4.00 -13.34 -12.33
CA CYS A 31 3.14 -13.38 -13.51
C CYS A 31 2.60 -11.98 -13.90
N ALA A 32 2.54 -11.05 -12.94
CA ALA A 32 2.18 -9.65 -13.15
C ALA A 32 3.19 -8.85 -13.97
N LEU A 33 4.43 -9.34 -14.16
CA LEU A 33 5.50 -8.58 -14.80
C LEU A 33 5.15 -8.06 -16.20
N PRO A 34 4.57 -8.85 -17.12
CA PRO A 34 4.18 -8.35 -18.42
C PRO A 34 3.12 -7.24 -18.32
N ALA A 35 2.09 -7.42 -17.49
CA ALA A 35 1.07 -6.39 -17.27
C ALA A 35 1.67 -5.10 -16.69
N CYS A 36 2.55 -5.22 -15.69
CA CYS A 36 3.24 -4.08 -15.08
C CYS A 36 4.20 -3.39 -16.05
N LYS A 37 4.83 -4.11 -16.98
CA LYS A 37 5.62 -3.48 -18.06
C LYS A 37 4.73 -2.68 -19.00
N THR A 38 3.54 -3.19 -19.34
CA THR A 38 2.58 -2.46 -20.19
C THR A 38 2.16 -1.14 -19.54
N VAL A 39 1.67 -1.19 -18.29
CA VAL A 39 1.10 0.01 -17.65
C VAL A 39 2.14 0.91 -16.98
N GLY A 40 3.28 0.37 -16.55
CA GLY A 40 4.33 1.09 -15.82
C GLY A 40 5.53 1.49 -16.68
N GLY A 41 5.76 0.87 -17.83
CA GLY A 41 6.96 1.10 -18.65
C GLY A 41 7.06 2.48 -19.28
N GLY A 42 5.94 3.18 -19.45
CA GLY A 42 5.87 4.55 -19.98
C GLY A 42 5.01 5.50 -19.14
N SER A 43 4.63 5.07 -17.93
CA SER A 43 3.81 5.91 -17.03
C SER A 43 4.67 7.01 -16.42
N GLN A 44 4.11 8.22 -16.38
CA GLN A 44 4.71 9.37 -15.68
C GLN A 44 4.38 9.38 -14.17
N PHE A 45 3.54 8.44 -13.70
CA PHE A 45 2.98 8.48 -12.35
C PHE A 45 3.54 7.41 -11.42
N PHE A 46 3.89 6.25 -11.96
CA PHE A 46 4.43 5.10 -11.24
C PHE A 46 5.26 4.26 -12.20
N ASP A 47 6.22 3.50 -11.69
CA ASP A 47 7.06 2.62 -12.50
C ASP A 47 6.65 1.14 -12.39
N VAL A 48 7.35 0.29 -13.14
CA VAL A 48 7.15 -1.17 -13.12
C VAL A 48 7.38 -1.74 -11.72
N GLN A 49 8.30 -1.19 -10.94
CA GLN A 49 8.63 -1.68 -9.60
C GLN A 49 7.50 -1.41 -8.62
N PHE A 50 6.94 -0.21 -8.63
CA PHE A 50 5.77 0.14 -7.85
C PHE A 50 4.58 -0.77 -8.21
N CYS A 51 4.33 -1.01 -9.50
CA CYS A 51 3.26 -1.91 -9.92
C CYS A 51 3.43 -3.33 -9.36
N LEU A 52 4.64 -3.90 -9.49
CA LEU A 52 4.95 -5.23 -8.97
C LEU A 52 4.83 -5.30 -7.44
N ALA A 53 5.36 -4.30 -6.73
CA ALA A 53 5.30 -4.23 -5.27
C ALA A 53 3.86 -4.08 -4.77
N ALA A 54 3.08 -3.19 -5.40
CA ALA A 54 1.69 -2.96 -5.05
C ALA A 54 0.85 -4.23 -5.25
N LEU A 55 0.88 -4.82 -6.45
CA LEU A 55 0.10 -6.03 -6.73
C LEU A 55 0.58 -7.23 -5.92
N GLY A 56 1.90 -7.40 -5.77
CA GLY A 56 2.50 -8.49 -5.01
C GLY A 56 2.27 -8.40 -3.50
N SER A 57 1.81 -7.26 -2.98
CA SER A 57 1.37 -7.13 -1.58
C SER A 57 0.03 -7.83 -1.30
N ASP A 58 -0.70 -8.23 -2.35
CA ASP A 58 -1.98 -8.92 -2.25
C ASP A 58 -1.87 -10.33 -2.87
N GLY A 59 -2.10 -11.36 -2.05
CA GLY A 59 -2.01 -12.76 -2.49
C GLY A 59 -3.01 -13.14 -3.58
N ARG A 60 -4.07 -12.35 -3.81
CA ARG A 60 -4.99 -12.54 -4.93
C ARG A 60 -4.30 -12.34 -6.27
N SER A 61 -3.19 -11.60 -6.32
CA SER A 61 -2.47 -11.24 -7.56
C SER A 61 -1.76 -12.38 -8.29
N ILE A 62 -1.47 -13.48 -7.59
CA ILE A 62 -0.46 -14.48 -7.98
C ILE A 62 -0.74 -15.10 -9.37
N ASN A 63 -2.00 -15.33 -9.71
CA ASN A 63 -2.39 -16.11 -10.90
C ASN A 63 -3.15 -15.31 -11.98
N HIS A 64 -3.21 -13.98 -11.87
CA HIS A 64 -3.97 -13.15 -12.82
C HIS A 64 -3.22 -12.85 -14.12
N CYS A 65 -1.90 -12.73 -14.07
CA CYS A 65 -1.01 -12.62 -15.23
C CYS A 65 -1.29 -11.43 -16.17
N MET A 66 -2.19 -11.58 -17.13
CA MET A 66 -2.62 -10.53 -18.07
C MET A 66 -4.09 -10.11 -17.85
N ASP A 67 -4.71 -10.59 -16.77
CA ASP A 67 -6.05 -10.18 -16.35
C ASP A 67 -6.00 -8.77 -15.72
N TYR A 68 -6.01 -7.77 -16.61
CA TYR A 68 -6.01 -6.35 -16.26
C TYR A 68 -7.22 -5.95 -15.41
N GLN A 69 -8.36 -6.62 -15.59
CA GLN A 69 -9.55 -6.33 -14.80
C GLN A 69 -9.35 -6.76 -13.36
N ALA A 70 -8.85 -7.98 -13.12
CA ALA A 70 -8.56 -8.44 -11.78
C ALA A 70 -7.48 -7.58 -11.09
N TYR A 71 -6.42 -7.21 -11.81
CA TYR A 71 -5.42 -6.30 -11.25
C TYR A 71 -5.96 -4.90 -10.97
N SER A 72 -6.85 -4.36 -11.80
CA SER A 72 -7.49 -3.07 -11.53
C SER A 72 -8.35 -3.13 -10.25
N VAL A 73 -9.08 -4.23 -10.05
CA VAL A 73 -9.84 -4.47 -8.80
C VAL A 73 -8.92 -4.55 -7.60
N ILE A 74 -7.83 -5.32 -7.69
CA ILE A 74 -6.84 -5.43 -6.60
C ILE A 74 -6.22 -4.07 -6.26
N ALA A 75 -5.77 -3.30 -7.27
CA ALA A 75 -5.21 -1.97 -7.06
C ALA A 75 -6.24 -1.01 -6.43
N THR A 76 -7.51 -1.13 -6.80
CA THR A 76 -8.60 -0.32 -6.20
C THR A 76 -8.88 -0.71 -4.75
N ASP A 77 -8.83 -2.01 -4.42
CA ASP A 77 -8.98 -2.47 -3.04
C ASP A 77 -7.76 -2.04 -2.18
N LEU A 78 -6.55 -2.05 -2.72
CA LEU A 78 -5.35 -1.53 -2.06
C LEU A 78 -5.44 -0.02 -1.83
N LEU A 79 -5.93 0.75 -2.81
CA LEU A 79 -6.25 2.16 -2.64
C LEU A 79 -7.26 2.33 -1.50
N ALA A 80 -8.25 1.44 -1.40
CA ALA A 80 -9.24 1.50 -0.35
C ALA A 80 -8.71 1.30 1.06
N ALA A 81 -7.87 0.29 1.23
CA ALA A 81 -7.15 0.09 2.47
C ALA A 81 -6.26 1.31 2.80
N ASN A 82 -5.53 1.83 1.82
CA ASN A 82 -4.63 2.95 2.02
C ASN A 82 -5.37 4.23 2.45
N VAL A 83 -6.43 4.66 1.73
CA VAL A 83 -7.14 5.89 2.09
C VAL A 83 -7.85 5.77 3.44
N THR A 84 -8.36 4.59 3.77
CA THR A 84 -9.00 4.33 5.06
C THR A 84 -7.99 4.41 6.20
N ALA A 85 -6.83 3.76 6.06
CA ALA A 85 -5.75 3.82 7.03
C ALA A 85 -5.20 5.25 7.18
N THR A 86 -5.10 5.99 6.08
CA THR A 86 -4.62 7.38 6.08
C THR A 86 -5.59 8.30 6.81
N ALA A 87 -6.90 8.18 6.57
CA ALA A 87 -7.92 8.92 7.31
C ALA A 87 -7.83 8.63 8.83
N ALA A 88 -7.68 7.36 9.20
CA ALA A 88 -7.53 6.97 10.61
C ALA A 88 -6.24 7.53 11.24
N LYS A 89 -5.13 7.54 10.50
CA LYS A 89 -3.86 8.14 10.94
C LYS A 89 -4.00 9.64 11.16
N ILE A 90 -4.66 10.37 10.24
CA ILE A 90 -4.91 11.80 10.36
C ILE A 90 -5.79 12.09 11.59
N ASP A 91 -6.85 11.33 11.83
CA ASP A 91 -7.68 11.45 13.03
C ASP A 91 -6.86 11.24 14.32
N GLY A 92 -5.92 10.28 14.32
CA GLY A 92 -4.98 10.07 15.42
C GLY A 92 -4.13 11.31 15.70
N LEU A 93 -3.49 11.86 14.67
CA LEU A 93 -2.66 13.06 14.77
C LEU A 93 -3.45 14.28 15.26
N LEU A 94 -4.70 14.45 14.80
CA LEU A 94 -5.58 15.51 15.25
C LEU A 94 -5.94 15.37 16.73
N ARG A 95 -6.19 14.15 17.22
CA ARG A 95 -6.49 13.90 18.64
C ARG A 95 -5.28 14.17 19.54
N GLU A 96 -4.09 13.76 19.11
CA GLU A 96 -2.84 14.04 19.81
C GLU A 96 -2.62 15.55 19.94
N SER A 97 -2.81 16.30 18.85
CA SER A 97 -2.70 17.77 18.84
C SER A 97 -3.67 18.47 19.80
N ALA A 98 -4.88 17.92 19.99
CA ALA A 98 -5.89 18.49 20.89
C ALA A 98 -5.62 18.16 22.38
N SER A 99 -4.88 17.08 22.65
CA SER A 99 -4.56 16.63 24.02
C SER A 99 -3.29 17.28 24.60
N GLY A 100 -2.44 17.88 23.76
CA GLY A 100 -1.23 18.60 24.16
C GLY A 100 -1.51 20.06 24.50
N GLY A 101 -1.79 20.36 25.77
CA GLY A 101 -1.87 21.74 26.26
C GLY A 101 -0.55 22.49 26.11
N SER A 102 -0.63 23.78 25.75
CA SER A 102 0.46 24.78 25.62
C SER A 102 1.82 24.30 26.11
N ARG A 103 2.69 23.87 25.20
CA ARG A 103 4.12 23.80 25.44
C ARG A 103 4.87 24.37 24.25
N ASP A 104 5.70 25.35 24.57
CA ASP A 104 6.54 26.19 23.72
C ASP A 104 7.60 25.43 22.89
N ASP A 105 7.52 24.10 22.79
CA ASP A 105 8.47 23.29 22.01
C ASP A 105 7.88 21.88 21.76
N GLY A 106 7.41 21.59 20.53
CA GLY A 106 7.15 20.21 20.08
C GLY A 106 5.69 19.75 19.86
N GLY A 107 4.70 20.64 19.88
CA GLY A 107 3.34 20.33 19.39
C GLY A 107 3.24 20.35 17.86
N VAL A 108 2.22 19.68 17.30
CA VAL A 108 1.87 19.84 15.87
C VAL A 108 1.55 21.32 15.61
N ASP A 109 2.39 21.99 14.82
CA ASP A 109 2.24 23.41 14.50
C ASP A 109 0.82 23.73 13.98
N GLU A 110 0.32 24.95 14.22
CA GLU A 110 -1.05 25.35 13.86
C GLU A 110 -1.30 25.16 12.36
N ALA A 111 -0.31 25.44 11.51
CA ALA A 111 -0.42 25.20 10.08
C ALA A 111 -0.52 23.71 9.76
N THR A 112 0.22 22.86 10.48
CA THR A 112 0.15 21.40 10.34
C THR A 112 -1.23 20.88 10.76
N THR A 113 -1.76 21.35 11.89
CA THR A 113 -3.11 21.00 12.35
C THR A 113 -4.19 21.42 11.35
N ARG A 114 -4.07 22.62 10.77
CA ARG A 114 -4.98 23.10 9.71
C ARG A 114 -4.92 22.23 8.46
N CYS A 115 -3.72 21.86 8.01
CA CYS A 115 -3.53 20.97 6.87
C CYS A 115 -4.13 19.59 7.14
N LEU A 116 -3.92 19.03 8.33
CA LEU A 116 -4.49 17.74 8.72
C LEU A 116 -6.02 17.74 8.66
N ARG A 117 -6.69 18.79 9.13
CA ARG A 117 -8.16 18.91 9.00
C ARG A 117 -8.61 18.92 7.54
N SER A 118 -7.97 19.73 6.69
CA SER A 118 -8.29 19.76 5.25
C SER A 118 -8.05 18.40 4.59
N CYS A 119 -6.97 17.71 4.94
CA CYS A 119 -6.72 16.35 4.47
C CYS A 119 -7.79 15.37 4.95
N GLN A 120 -8.25 15.50 6.19
CA GLN A 120 -9.30 14.63 6.72
C GLN A 120 -10.62 14.77 5.97
N ASP A 121 -10.99 15.99 5.56
CA ASP A 121 -12.19 16.21 4.74
C ASP A 121 -12.07 15.53 3.37
N LEU A 122 -10.89 15.63 2.73
CA LEU A 122 -10.60 15.01 1.44
C LEU A 122 -10.61 13.48 1.52
N TYR A 123 -9.91 12.90 2.50
CA TYR A 123 -9.83 11.47 2.72
C TYR A 123 -11.17 10.88 3.18
N GLY A 124 -11.86 11.55 4.12
CA GLY A 124 -13.20 11.15 4.56
C GLY A 124 -14.22 11.15 3.42
N GLY A 125 -14.15 12.13 2.51
CA GLY A 125 -14.97 12.15 1.29
C GLY A 125 -14.63 11.03 0.31
N THR A 126 -13.38 10.59 0.25
CA THR A 126 -12.92 9.48 -0.59
C THR A 126 -13.35 8.13 -0.02
N VAL A 127 -13.17 7.91 1.28
CA VAL A 127 -13.61 6.70 2.01
C VAL A 127 -15.12 6.46 1.80
N ARG A 128 -15.95 7.51 1.93
CA ARG A 128 -17.41 7.37 1.75
C ARG A 128 -17.82 6.90 0.35
N ARG A 129 -17.08 7.29 -0.70
CA ARG A 129 -17.37 6.95 -2.10
C ARG A 129 -16.79 5.60 -2.53
N GLN A 130 -15.97 5.01 -1.69
CA GLN A 130 -15.14 3.88 -2.06
C GLN A 130 -15.91 2.59 -2.41
N PRO A 131 -17.00 2.21 -1.71
CA PRO A 131 -17.81 1.06 -2.12
C PRO A 131 -18.35 1.20 -3.54
N ASP A 132 -18.85 2.38 -3.90
CA ASP A 132 -19.36 2.67 -5.25
C ASP A 132 -18.23 2.65 -6.28
N CYS A 133 -17.05 3.17 -5.92
CA CYS A 133 -15.84 3.12 -6.74
C CYS A 133 -15.45 1.68 -7.11
N VAL A 134 -15.37 0.82 -6.09
CA VAL A 134 -15.02 -0.60 -6.25
C VAL A 134 -16.07 -1.31 -7.11
N ALA A 135 -17.36 -1.02 -6.89
CA ALA A 135 -18.44 -1.55 -7.71
C ALA A 135 -18.33 -1.10 -9.18
N ALA A 136 -17.97 0.17 -9.43
CA ALA A 136 -17.78 0.68 -10.77
C ALA A 136 -16.60 0.03 -11.50
N VAL A 137 -15.47 -0.21 -10.82
CA VAL A 137 -14.31 -0.91 -11.36
C VAL A 137 -14.66 -2.37 -11.68
N ARG A 138 -15.29 -3.09 -10.74
CA ARG A 138 -15.74 -4.48 -10.96
C ARG A 138 -16.72 -4.61 -12.12
N GLY A 139 -17.64 -3.65 -12.23
CA GLY A 139 -18.61 -3.56 -13.33
C GLY A 139 -18.05 -2.97 -14.63
N VAL A 140 -16.77 -2.58 -14.68
CA VAL A 140 -16.10 -2.02 -15.87
C VAL A 140 -16.85 -0.79 -16.40
N ARG A 141 -17.45 0.01 -15.49
CA ARG A 141 -18.22 1.22 -15.79
C ARG A 141 -17.28 2.39 -16.08
N LYS A 142 -16.66 2.39 -17.27
CA LYS A 142 -15.57 3.30 -17.69
C LYS A 142 -15.62 4.71 -17.12
N GLY A 143 -16.64 5.48 -17.46
CA GLY A 143 -16.72 6.89 -17.04
C GLY A 143 -16.78 7.04 -15.52
N GLU A 144 -17.54 6.18 -14.84
CA GLU A 144 -17.71 6.24 -13.39
C GLU A 144 -16.46 5.77 -12.64
N ALA A 145 -15.89 4.64 -13.07
CA ALA A 145 -14.70 4.05 -12.47
C ALA A 145 -13.48 4.97 -12.62
N THR A 146 -13.20 5.46 -13.85
CA THR A 146 -12.09 6.38 -14.09
C THR A 146 -12.27 7.68 -13.30
N ARG A 147 -13.47 8.28 -13.31
CA ARG A 147 -13.75 9.50 -12.54
C ARG A 147 -13.48 9.29 -11.06
N CYS A 148 -14.00 8.21 -10.48
CA CYS A 148 -13.84 7.96 -9.05
C CYS A 148 -12.36 7.77 -8.64
N LEU A 149 -11.59 6.99 -9.41
CA LEU A 149 -10.17 6.77 -9.15
C LEU A 149 -9.36 8.07 -9.29
N GLU A 150 -9.64 8.88 -10.32
CA GLU A 150 -8.99 10.18 -10.51
C GLU A 150 -9.34 11.17 -9.39
N GLU A 151 -10.57 11.19 -8.90
CA GLU A 151 -10.96 11.99 -7.74
C GLU A 151 -10.18 11.60 -6.48
N ALA A 152 -9.91 10.31 -6.27
CA ALA A 152 -9.07 9.84 -5.16
C ALA A 152 -7.60 10.28 -5.32
N ALA A 153 -7.05 10.19 -6.53
CA ALA A 153 -5.69 10.68 -6.83
C ALA A 153 -5.58 12.19 -6.58
N VAL A 154 -6.59 12.97 -6.99
CA VAL A 154 -6.66 14.41 -6.77
C VAL A 154 -6.74 14.74 -5.28
N ALA A 155 -7.54 14.00 -4.50
CA ALA A 155 -7.64 14.19 -3.05
C ALA A 155 -6.28 14.02 -2.35
N ALA A 156 -5.54 12.94 -2.69
CA ALA A 156 -4.22 12.70 -2.13
C ALA A 156 -3.21 13.80 -2.49
N LYS A 157 -3.23 14.26 -3.76
CA LYS A 157 -2.37 15.35 -4.22
C LYS A 157 -2.72 16.69 -3.55
N GLN A 158 -4.01 17.00 -3.41
CA GLN A 158 -4.47 18.22 -2.74
C GLN A 158 -4.08 18.25 -1.27
N CYS A 159 -4.14 17.11 -0.58
CA CYS A 159 -3.65 17.00 0.79
C CYS A 159 -2.15 17.37 0.87
N GLU A 160 -1.31 16.75 0.04
CA GLU A 160 0.14 17.01 0.04
C GLU A 160 0.47 18.46 -0.39
N ASP A 161 -0.23 18.98 -1.40
CA ASP A 161 -0.08 20.35 -1.87
C ASP A 161 -0.47 21.37 -0.77
N GLY A 162 -1.42 21.03 0.10
CA GLY A 162 -1.82 21.83 1.25
C GLY A 162 -0.69 22.02 2.27
N PHE A 163 0.00 20.93 2.62
CA PHE A 163 1.19 21.00 3.48
C PHE A 163 2.31 21.81 2.84
N ARG A 164 2.62 21.54 1.56
CA ARG A 164 3.66 22.27 0.82
C ARG A 164 3.40 23.77 0.76
N SER A 165 2.15 24.14 0.45
CA SER A 165 1.74 25.56 0.36
C SER A 165 1.80 26.26 1.72
N SER A 166 1.56 25.51 2.79
CA SER A 166 1.65 26.00 4.17
C SER A 166 3.07 25.96 4.74
N LYS A 167 4.06 25.48 3.97
CA LYS A 167 5.45 25.24 4.41
C LYS A 167 5.54 24.34 5.65
N ALA A 168 4.54 23.48 5.84
CA ALA A 168 4.49 22.50 6.92
C ALA A 168 5.01 21.15 6.43
N ALA A 169 5.70 20.41 7.29
CA ALA A 169 6.07 19.03 6.99
C ALA A 169 4.80 18.16 7.03
N SER A 170 4.55 17.40 5.96
CA SER A 170 3.41 16.48 5.89
C SER A 170 3.75 15.18 6.64
N PRO A 171 3.01 14.83 7.72
CA PRO A 171 3.22 13.56 8.43
C PRO A 171 2.65 12.35 7.67
N VAL A 172 2.04 12.58 6.49
CA VAL A 172 1.37 11.58 5.66
C VAL A 172 1.84 11.60 4.20
N THR A 173 3.04 12.14 3.91
CA THR A 173 3.58 12.22 2.55
C THR A 173 3.63 10.87 1.85
N ALA A 174 4.10 9.82 2.53
CA ALA A 174 4.20 8.49 1.94
C ALA A 174 2.82 7.92 1.60
N GLU A 175 1.84 8.13 2.48
CA GLU A 175 0.46 7.72 2.29
C GLU A 175 -0.21 8.47 1.13
N ASN A 176 -0.03 9.79 1.04
CA ASN A 176 -0.51 10.60 -0.08
C ASN A 176 0.07 10.10 -1.41
N GLN A 177 1.38 9.85 -1.44
CA GLN A 177 2.06 9.36 -2.65
C GLN A 177 1.56 7.97 -3.03
N ASN A 178 1.37 7.07 -2.07
CA ASN A 178 0.83 5.73 -2.32
C ASN A 178 -0.61 5.78 -2.83
N ALA A 179 -1.50 6.57 -2.21
CA ALA A 179 -2.87 6.74 -2.68
C ALA A 179 -2.90 7.25 -4.14
N PHE A 180 -2.09 8.26 -4.45
CA PHE A 180 -1.97 8.78 -5.81
C PHE A 180 -1.53 7.70 -6.81
N MET A 181 -0.44 6.99 -6.50
CA MET A 181 0.13 5.98 -7.40
C MET A 181 -0.79 4.76 -7.55
N LEU A 182 -1.45 4.30 -6.48
CA LEU A 182 -2.43 3.21 -6.52
C LEU A 182 -3.64 3.58 -7.38
N ALA A 183 -4.17 4.80 -7.24
CA ALA A 183 -5.26 5.28 -8.07
C ALA A 183 -4.87 5.35 -9.55
N LYS A 184 -3.67 5.87 -9.87
CA LYS A 184 -3.16 5.91 -11.24
C LYS A 184 -2.89 4.53 -11.82
N LEU A 185 -2.38 3.60 -11.02
CA LEU A 185 -2.21 2.20 -11.39
C LEU A 185 -3.55 1.56 -11.74
N ALA A 186 -4.57 1.73 -10.88
CA ALA A 186 -5.91 1.20 -11.11
C ALA A 186 -6.53 1.75 -12.41
N VAL A 187 -6.36 3.06 -12.70
CA VAL A 187 -6.82 3.70 -13.94
C VAL A 187 -6.10 3.12 -15.16
N ALA A 188 -4.78 2.97 -15.10
CA ALA A 188 -4.00 2.45 -16.22
C ALA A 188 -4.37 0.99 -16.54
N LEU A 189 -4.48 0.14 -15.53
CA LEU A 189 -4.93 -1.25 -15.67
C LEU A 189 -6.35 -1.32 -16.24
N LEU A 190 -7.27 -0.48 -15.72
CA LEU A 190 -8.63 -0.42 -16.24
C LEU A 190 -8.66 0.06 -17.71
N GLY A 191 -7.74 0.96 -18.08
CA GLY A 191 -7.51 1.39 -19.46
C GLY A 191 -7.28 0.22 -20.40
N GLU A 192 -6.40 -0.71 -20.00
CA GLU A 192 -6.10 -1.92 -20.78
C GLU A 192 -7.30 -2.85 -20.94
N VAL A 193 -8.23 -2.86 -19.98
CA VAL A 193 -9.50 -3.61 -20.13
C VAL A 193 -10.37 -3.05 -21.27
N TYR A 194 -10.28 -1.74 -21.54
CA TYR A 194 -11.07 -1.11 -22.60
C TYR A 194 -10.42 -1.17 -23.99
N THR A 195 -9.10 -1.29 -24.06
CA THR A 195 -8.37 -1.38 -25.34
C THR A 195 -8.36 -2.80 -25.91
N ASN A 196 -8.50 -3.81 -25.05
CA ASN A 196 -8.50 -5.23 -25.43
C ASN A 196 -9.91 -5.85 -25.56
N LYS A 197 -10.96 -5.01 -25.53
CA LYS A 197 -12.36 -5.40 -25.84
C LYS A 197 -12.75 -4.88 -27.21
#